data_AF-A0A8G1RZM9-F1
#
_entry.id   AF-A0A8G1RZM9-F1
#
_cell.length_a   1.000
_cell.length_b   1.000
_cell.length_c   1.000
_cell.angle_alpha   90.00
_cell.angle_beta   90.00
_cell.angle_gamma   90.00
#
_symmetry.space_group_name_H-M   'P 1'
#
loop_
_entity.id
_entity.type
_entity.pdbx_description
1 polymer ?
#
loop_
_entity_poly.entity_id
_entity_poly.type
_entity_poly.pdbx_seq_one_letter_code
_entity_poly.pdbx_strand_id
1 'polypeptide(L)'
;AQWFSMREFWEQMQLTVKTRGTVAIWTCASLYSHPTTPNARAVQRALSHLEDVVLAPFEPPSNRLSTSLYDTLPLPWTVSPPVEGFAESRFTRMEWNRGGAVKDGGDFLVRQLQNLEELGRGLGSASMVKRWRQANPDLAWTDADCVTAAIDEVRKASKDGGWVESQNIRRGSGVVFLFKKD
;
A
#
# COMPACT_ATOMS: atom_id res chain seq x y z
N ALA A 1 1.47 8.49 -7.29
CA ALA A 1 1.74 9.94 -7.24
C ALA A 1 2.93 10.32 -6.34
N GLN A 2 3.33 9.47 -5.40
CA GLN A 2 4.39 9.73 -4.42
C GLN A 2 5.78 10.07 -4.98
N TRP A 3 6.00 9.89 -6.28
CA TRP A 3 7.27 10.15 -6.95
C TRP A 3 7.27 11.47 -7.75
N PHE A 4 6.14 12.18 -7.79
CA PHE A 4 5.98 13.37 -8.61
C PHE A 4 6.34 14.65 -7.85
N SER A 5 6.91 15.62 -8.57
CA SER A 5 6.84 17.02 -8.17
C SER A 5 5.38 17.46 -8.27
N MET A 6 4.65 17.44 -7.16
CA MET A 6 3.19 17.56 -7.19
C MET A 6 2.71 18.89 -7.76
N ARG A 7 3.46 19.98 -7.55
CA ARG A 7 3.12 21.27 -8.15
C ARG A 7 3.18 21.21 -9.67
N GLU A 8 4.30 20.75 -10.24
CA GLU A 8 4.46 20.61 -11.69
C GLU A 8 3.42 19.65 -12.27
N PHE A 9 3.12 18.56 -11.57
CA PHE A 9 2.06 17.63 -11.95
C PHE A 9 0.71 18.36 -12.09
N TRP A 10 0.33 19.18 -11.12
CA TRP A 10 -0.93 19.92 -11.17
C TRP A 10 -0.95 20.96 -12.29
N GLU A 11 0.15 21.67 -12.53
CA GLU A 11 0.28 22.60 -13.67
C GLU A 11 0.05 21.87 -15.01
N GLN A 12 0.62 20.67 -15.18
CA GLN A 12 0.41 19.88 -16.40
C GLN A 12 -1.01 19.34 -16.53
N MET A 13 -1.63 18.93 -15.42
CA MET A 13 -3.03 18.49 -15.42
C MET A 13 -3.99 19.63 -15.74
N GLN A 14 -3.71 20.84 -15.27
CA GLN A 14 -4.46 22.05 -15.57
C GLN A 14 -4.46 22.35 -17.07
N LEU A 15 -3.36 22.10 -17.78
CA LEU A 15 -3.26 22.31 -19.23
C LEU A 15 -3.91 21.19 -20.04
N THR A 16 -3.74 19.94 -19.61
CA THR A 16 -4.05 18.76 -20.42
C THR A 16 -5.48 18.26 -20.26
N VAL A 17 -6.02 18.33 -19.04
CA VAL A 17 -7.36 17.80 -18.75
C VAL A 17 -8.39 18.76 -19.35
N LYS A 18 -9.38 18.23 -20.07
CA LYS A 18 -10.49 19.05 -20.60
C LYS A 18 -11.40 19.51 -19.45
N THR A 19 -12.09 20.63 -19.63
CA THR A 19 -13.16 21.09 -18.74
C THR A 19 -14.11 19.94 -18.39
N ARG A 20 -14.49 19.79 -17.12
CA ARG A 20 -15.26 18.67 -16.55
C ARG A 20 -14.58 17.30 -16.58
N GLY A 21 -13.36 17.19 -17.09
CA GLY A 21 -12.52 15.99 -17.00
C GLY A 21 -12.12 15.68 -15.55
N THR A 22 -11.59 14.48 -15.33
CA THR A 22 -11.22 14.02 -13.97
C THR A 22 -9.78 13.52 -13.95
N VAL A 23 -9.01 13.97 -12.96
CA VAL A 23 -7.74 13.35 -12.57
C VAL A 23 -8.03 12.35 -11.47
N ALA A 24 -7.63 11.09 -11.66
CA ALA A 24 -7.70 10.06 -10.65
C ALA A 24 -6.29 9.71 -10.17
N ILE A 25 -6.04 9.83 -8.86
CA ILE A 25 -4.81 9.40 -8.22
C ILE A 25 -5.17 8.31 -7.22
N TRP A 26 -4.46 7.18 -7.25
CA TRP A 26 -4.73 6.11 -6.31
C TRP A 26 -3.46 5.43 -5.85
N THR A 27 -3.56 4.79 -4.69
CA THR A 27 -2.57 3.82 -4.24
C THR A 27 -3.23 2.66 -3.53
N CYS A 28 -2.56 1.52 -3.55
CA CYS A 28 -2.84 0.40 -2.68
C CYS A 28 -1.61 0.18 -1.83
N ALA A 29 -1.76 0.21 -0.51
CA ALA A 29 -0.64 0.11 0.40
C ALA A 29 -0.93 -0.81 1.58
N SER A 30 0.13 -1.07 2.34
CA SER A 30 0.16 -1.88 3.54
C SER A 30 -0.24 -3.34 3.38
N LEU A 31 0.29 -4.17 4.26
CA LEU A 31 0.08 -5.62 4.25
C LEU A 31 -1.11 -6.02 5.13
N TYR A 32 -2.22 -5.27 5.09
CA TYR A 32 -3.42 -5.63 5.85
C TYR A 32 -4.08 -6.91 5.30
N SER A 33 -4.15 -7.93 6.14
CA SER A 33 -4.87 -9.18 5.90
C SER A 33 -6.36 -9.05 6.17
N HIS A 34 -7.17 -9.79 5.42
CA HIS A 34 -8.61 -9.83 5.62
C HIS A 34 -8.96 -10.46 6.98
N PRO A 35 -9.95 -9.94 7.73
CA PRO A 35 -10.32 -10.50 9.03
C PRO A 35 -10.79 -11.96 9.01
N THR A 36 -11.26 -12.45 7.87
CA THR A 36 -11.64 -13.87 7.69
C THR A 36 -10.46 -14.78 7.37
N THR A 37 -9.24 -14.26 7.28
CA THR A 37 -8.04 -15.11 7.18
C THR A 37 -7.96 -15.98 8.43
N PRO A 38 -7.72 -17.30 8.31
CA PRO A 38 -7.52 -18.16 9.48
C PRO A 38 -6.41 -17.60 10.37
N ASN A 39 -6.68 -17.46 11.66
CA ASN A 39 -5.79 -16.80 12.63
C ASN A 39 -5.33 -15.39 12.18
N ALA A 40 -6.24 -14.59 11.60
CA ALA A 40 -5.98 -13.26 11.03
C ALA A 40 -5.15 -12.35 11.95
N ARG A 41 -5.37 -12.40 13.27
CA ARG A 41 -4.57 -11.60 14.22
C ARG A 41 -3.08 -11.96 14.20
N ALA A 42 -2.74 -13.25 14.16
CA ALA A 42 -1.35 -13.69 14.13
C ALA A 42 -0.71 -13.43 12.75
N VAL A 43 -1.47 -13.69 11.68
CA VAL A 43 -1.03 -13.37 10.31
C VAL A 43 -0.76 -11.87 10.16
N GLN A 44 -1.67 -11.03 10.64
CA GLN A 44 -1.48 -9.58 10.62
C GLN A 44 -0.24 -9.15 11.40
N ARG A 45 0.03 -9.74 12.57
CA ARG A 45 1.23 -9.42 13.35
C ARG A 45 2.51 -9.70 12.58
N ALA A 46 2.61 -10.85 11.89
CA ALA A 46 3.77 -11.18 11.07
C ALA A 46 3.97 -10.19 9.91
N LEU A 47 2.88 -9.85 9.22
CA LEU A 47 2.91 -8.88 8.12
C LEU A 47 3.29 -7.46 8.59
N SER A 48 2.71 -7.01 9.70
CA SER A 48 3.04 -5.72 10.33
C SER A 48 4.46 -5.70 10.86
N HIS A 49 4.98 -6.80 11.41
CA HIS A 49 6.37 -6.86 11.87
C HIS A 49 7.36 -6.64 10.71
N LEU A 50 7.11 -7.28 9.55
CA LEU A 50 7.91 -7.03 8.36
C LEU A 50 7.88 -5.55 7.93
N GLU A 51 6.69 -4.95 7.84
CA GLU A 51 6.52 -3.58 7.33
C GLU A 51 7.03 -2.52 8.33
N ASP A 52 6.55 -2.59 9.57
CA ASP A 52 6.71 -1.53 10.58
C ASP A 52 8.01 -1.62 11.37
N VAL A 53 8.67 -2.79 11.38
CA VAL A 53 9.90 -3.01 12.15
C VAL A 53 11.08 -3.32 11.23
N VAL A 54 10.97 -4.37 10.42
CA VAL A 54 12.12 -4.85 9.61
C VAL A 54 12.43 -3.91 8.44
N LEU A 55 11.39 -3.43 7.74
CA LEU A 55 11.55 -2.60 6.54
C LEU A 55 11.50 -1.10 6.81
N ALA A 56 10.96 -0.66 7.95
CA ALA A 56 10.83 0.75 8.31
C ALA A 56 12.14 1.57 8.19
N PRO A 57 13.33 1.06 8.58
CA PRO A 57 14.60 1.78 8.41
C PRO A 57 14.98 2.01 6.93
N PHE A 58 14.40 1.24 6.01
CA PHE A 58 14.70 1.25 4.58
C PHE A 58 13.61 1.94 3.75
N GLU A 59 12.60 2.53 4.40
CA GLU A 59 11.50 3.24 3.76
C GLU A 59 11.90 4.67 3.36
N PRO A 60 11.93 5.00 2.06
CA PRO A 60 12.15 6.38 1.64
C PRO A 60 10.92 7.26 1.94
N PRO A 61 11.08 8.58 2.14
CA PRO A 61 9.97 9.49 2.46
C PRO A 61 8.81 9.46 1.46
N SER A 62 9.07 9.23 0.19
CA SER A 62 8.04 9.05 -0.84
C SER A 62 7.19 7.79 -0.61
N ASN A 63 7.76 6.69 -0.14
CA ASN A 63 6.98 5.50 0.17
C ASN A 63 6.00 5.77 1.32
N ARG A 64 6.37 6.63 2.27
CA ARG A 64 5.49 7.05 3.37
C ARG A 64 4.20 7.69 2.89
N LEU A 65 4.25 8.47 1.81
CA LEU A 65 3.05 9.03 1.19
C LEU A 65 2.11 7.90 0.75
N SER A 66 2.65 6.82 0.19
CA SER A 66 1.83 5.68 -0.23
C SER A 66 1.30 4.87 0.95
N THR A 67 2.15 4.54 1.93
CA THR A 67 1.78 3.72 3.11
C THR A 67 0.79 4.42 4.03
N SER A 68 0.85 5.76 4.12
CA SER A 68 -0.15 6.59 4.78
C SER A 68 -1.40 6.87 3.94
N LEU A 69 -1.59 6.20 2.80
CA LEU A 69 -2.74 6.43 1.92
C LEU A 69 -2.90 7.93 1.53
N TYR A 70 -1.79 8.59 1.23
CA TYR A 70 -1.75 9.97 0.76
C TYR A 70 -2.33 11.00 1.75
N ASP A 71 -2.20 10.77 3.05
CA ASP A 71 -2.67 11.71 4.08
C ASP A 71 -2.07 13.13 3.93
N THR A 72 -0.81 13.22 3.47
CA THR A 72 -0.10 14.48 3.29
C THR A 72 0.31 14.76 1.84
N LEU A 73 -0.32 14.09 0.86
CA LEU A 73 -0.02 14.33 -0.55
C LEU A 73 -0.39 15.77 -0.95
N PRO A 74 0.53 16.58 -1.50
CA PRO A 74 0.20 17.95 -1.91
C PRO A 74 -0.86 18.01 -3.02
N LEU A 75 -1.93 18.77 -2.77
CA LEU A 75 -3.11 18.94 -3.63
C LEU A 75 -3.04 20.29 -4.38
N PRO A 76 -3.87 20.53 -5.41
CA PRO A 76 -3.79 21.75 -6.23
C PRO A 76 -3.85 23.05 -5.42
N TRP A 77 -4.70 23.08 -4.38
CA TRP A 77 -4.86 24.24 -3.50
C TRP A 77 -3.89 24.28 -2.31
N THR A 78 -3.11 23.22 -2.07
CA THR A 78 -2.14 23.17 -0.95
C THR A 78 -0.69 23.29 -1.41
N VAL A 79 -0.40 23.17 -2.72
CA VAL A 79 0.92 23.47 -3.27
C VAL A 79 1.18 24.98 -3.29
N SER A 80 2.45 25.40 -3.36
CA SER A 80 2.83 26.81 -3.36
C SER A 80 3.65 27.19 -4.61
N PRO A 81 3.21 28.19 -5.39
CA PRO A 81 1.85 28.77 -5.40
C PRO A 81 0.77 27.72 -5.71
N PRO A 82 -0.49 27.96 -5.27
CA PRO A 82 -1.64 27.14 -5.65
C PRO A 82 -1.83 27.09 -7.17
N VAL A 83 -2.33 25.95 -7.66
CA VAL A 83 -2.65 25.73 -9.08
C VAL A 83 -4.16 25.75 -9.27
N GLU A 84 -4.64 26.70 -10.09
CA GLU A 84 -6.05 26.89 -10.40
C GLU A 84 -6.66 25.78 -11.28
N GLY A 85 -7.98 25.75 -11.38
CA GLY A 85 -8.74 24.87 -12.28
C GLY A 85 -9.18 23.53 -11.68
N PHE A 86 -8.80 23.26 -10.44
CA PHE A 86 -9.32 22.14 -9.65
C PHE A 86 -9.77 22.64 -8.27
N ALA A 87 -11.07 22.89 -8.12
CA ALA A 87 -11.62 23.34 -6.84
C ALA A 87 -11.69 22.20 -5.79
N GLU A 88 -11.37 22.53 -4.54
CA GLU A 88 -11.48 21.61 -3.39
C GLU A 88 -12.93 21.09 -3.21
N SER A 89 -13.92 21.91 -3.51
CA SER A 89 -15.35 21.52 -3.44
C SER A 89 -15.73 20.41 -4.43
N ARG A 90 -14.89 20.10 -5.42
CA ARG A 90 -15.10 19.05 -6.43
C ARG A 90 -14.10 17.90 -6.30
N PHE A 91 -13.43 17.82 -5.17
CA PHE A 91 -12.55 16.72 -4.81
C PHE A 91 -13.33 15.62 -4.10
N THR A 92 -12.98 14.37 -4.38
CA THR A 92 -13.52 13.21 -3.67
C THR A 92 -12.38 12.30 -3.24
N ARG A 93 -12.41 11.92 -1.96
CA ARG A 93 -11.51 10.93 -1.36
C ARG A 93 -12.30 9.69 -0.99
N MET A 94 -11.94 8.56 -1.58
CA MET A 94 -12.53 7.25 -1.30
C MET A 94 -11.47 6.35 -0.68
N GLU A 95 -11.80 5.72 0.45
CA GLU A 95 -10.88 4.86 1.20
C GLU A 95 -11.47 3.49 1.45
N TRP A 96 -10.59 2.49 1.42
CA TRP A 96 -10.88 1.09 1.72
C TRP A 96 -9.84 0.53 2.68
N ASN A 97 -10.35 -0.13 3.72
CA ASN A 97 -9.60 -0.95 4.67
C ASN A 97 -8.38 -0.29 5.31
N ARG A 98 -8.46 1.02 5.58
CA ARG A 98 -7.48 1.70 6.43
C ARG A 98 -7.39 0.98 7.77
N GLY A 99 -6.18 0.68 8.23
CA GLY A 99 -5.97 -0.05 9.48
C GLY A 99 -6.47 -1.50 9.46
N GLY A 100 -6.80 -2.05 8.29
CA GLY A 100 -7.39 -3.39 8.17
C GLY A 100 -8.87 -3.48 8.53
N ALA A 101 -9.56 -2.35 8.68
CA ALA A 101 -10.98 -2.32 9.05
C ALA A 101 -11.92 -2.59 7.85
N VAL A 102 -12.87 -3.51 8.00
CA VAL A 102 -13.95 -3.70 7.01
C VAL A 102 -15.13 -2.85 7.41
N LYS A 103 -15.70 -2.09 6.47
CA LYS A 103 -16.97 -1.40 6.72
C LYS A 103 -18.09 -2.43 6.90
N ASP A 104 -19.08 -2.14 7.75
CA ASP A 104 -20.20 -3.05 7.97
C ASP A 104 -20.88 -3.45 6.66
N GLY A 105 -21.04 -4.76 6.44
CA GLY A 105 -21.60 -5.33 5.21
C GLY A 105 -20.73 -5.16 3.95
N GLY A 106 -19.54 -4.57 4.07
CA GLY A 106 -18.55 -4.42 2.99
C GLY A 106 -17.55 -5.58 2.93
N ASP A 107 -16.68 -5.51 1.92
CA ASP A 107 -15.56 -6.44 1.76
C ASP A 107 -14.26 -5.64 1.60
N PHE A 108 -13.10 -6.29 1.77
CA PHE A 108 -11.84 -5.65 1.40
C PHE A 108 -11.86 -5.30 -0.08
N LEU A 109 -11.37 -4.10 -0.41
CA LEU A 109 -10.66 -3.92 -1.68
C LEU A 109 -9.49 -4.91 -1.73
N VAL A 110 -9.75 -6.09 -2.31
CA VAL A 110 -8.73 -7.13 -2.51
C VAL A 110 -7.92 -6.74 -3.71
N ARG A 111 -6.63 -6.43 -3.50
CA ARG A 111 -5.72 -6.11 -4.59
C ARG A 111 -5.48 -7.34 -5.48
N GLN A 112 -5.24 -8.49 -4.85
CA GLN A 112 -5.03 -9.80 -5.48
C GLN A 112 -5.35 -10.90 -4.45
N LEU A 113 -5.92 -12.02 -4.92
CA LEU A 113 -5.86 -13.30 -4.20
C LEU A 113 -4.51 -13.92 -4.51
N GLN A 114 -3.73 -14.25 -3.48
CA GLN A 114 -2.40 -14.82 -3.68
C GLN A 114 -2.17 -16.00 -2.74
N ASN A 115 -1.43 -17.00 -3.20
CA ASN A 115 -0.83 -17.97 -2.29
C ASN A 115 0.43 -17.37 -1.62
N LEU A 116 1.02 -18.10 -0.67
CA LEU A 116 2.20 -17.61 0.08
C LEU A 116 3.45 -17.44 -0.79
N GLU A 117 3.61 -18.25 -1.84
CA GLU A 117 4.73 -18.14 -2.77
C GLU A 117 4.64 -16.85 -3.60
N GLU A 118 3.44 -16.57 -4.13
CA GLU A 118 3.16 -15.33 -4.88
C GLU A 118 3.29 -14.09 -4.01
N LEU A 119 2.88 -14.19 -2.73
CA LEU A 119 3.10 -13.14 -1.74
C LEU A 119 4.59 -12.86 -1.57
N GLY A 120 5.39 -13.90 -1.31
CA GLY A 120 6.84 -13.78 -1.13
C GLY A 120 7.52 -13.19 -2.35
N ARG A 121 7.16 -13.65 -3.56
CA ARG A 121 7.67 -13.11 -4.82
C ARG A 121 7.33 -11.62 -4.99
N GLY A 122 6.10 -11.23 -4.68
CA GLY A 122 5.66 -9.84 -4.72
C GLY A 122 6.47 -8.95 -3.77
N LEU A 123 6.64 -9.38 -2.52
CA LEU A 123 7.45 -8.68 -1.52
C LEU A 123 8.92 -8.57 -1.93
N GLY A 124 9.49 -9.63 -2.51
CA GLY A 124 10.87 -9.66 -2.99
C GLY A 124 11.22 -8.61 -4.04
N SER A 125 10.22 -8.07 -4.75
CA SER A 125 10.40 -6.99 -5.73
C SER A 125 10.39 -5.59 -5.11
N ALA A 126 9.93 -5.45 -3.86
CA ALA A 126 9.74 -4.17 -3.20
C ALA A 126 11.08 -3.45 -2.99
N SER A 127 11.09 -2.14 -3.22
CA SER A 127 12.30 -1.34 -3.12
C SER A 127 12.90 -1.31 -1.71
N MET A 128 12.07 -1.51 -0.68
CA MET A 128 12.54 -1.58 0.71
C MET A 128 13.27 -2.90 0.98
N VAL A 129 12.75 -4.02 0.46
CA VAL A 129 13.41 -5.33 0.53
C VAL A 129 14.75 -5.32 -0.21
N LYS A 130 14.81 -4.68 -1.38
CA LYS A 130 16.09 -4.52 -2.12
C LYS A 130 17.14 -3.78 -1.28
N ARG A 131 16.75 -2.70 -0.59
CA ARG A 131 17.63 -1.93 0.30
C ARG A 131 18.03 -2.73 1.54
N TRP A 132 17.09 -3.47 2.14
CA TRP A 132 17.38 -4.36 3.26
C TRP A 132 18.43 -5.41 2.86
N ARG A 133 18.29 -6.04 1.69
CA ARG A 133 19.26 -7.03 1.19
C ARG A 133 20.63 -6.42 0.90
N GLN A 134 20.68 -5.19 0.41
CA GLN A 134 21.93 -4.46 0.21
C GLN A 134 22.66 -4.18 1.54
N ALA A 135 21.91 -3.89 2.61
CA ALA A 135 22.46 -3.65 3.94
C ALA A 135 22.78 -4.94 4.72
N ASN A 136 22.21 -6.08 4.31
CA ASN A 136 22.36 -7.38 4.96
C ASN A 136 22.78 -8.45 3.94
N PRO A 137 23.95 -8.30 3.28
CA PRO A 137 24.34 -9.18 2.18
C PRO A 137 24.49 -10.65 2.60
N ASP A 138 24.95 -10.90 3.83
CA ASP A 138 25.16 -12.27 4.35
C ASP A 138 23.86 -13.01 4.68
N LEU A 139 22.76 -12.26 4.85
CA LEU A 139 21.43 -12.82 5.14
C LEU A 139 20.55 -12.89 3.90
N ALA A 140 20.83 -12.04 2.90
CA ALA A 140 20.06 -11.97 1.67
C ALA A 140 20.02 -13.32 0.96
N TRP A 141 18.82 -13.74 0.53
CA TRP A 141 18.60 -15.00 -0.20
C TRP A 141 18.89 -16.28 0.59
N THR A 142 19.01 -16.18 1.92
CA THR A 142 19.08 -17.33 2.84
C THR A 142 17.72 -17.53 3.52
N ASP A 143 17.62 -18.53 4.40
CA ASP A 143 16.46 -18.71 5.28
C ASP A 143 16.26 -17.52 6.23
N ALA A 144 17.32 -16.76 6.50
CA ALA A 144 17.28 -15.53 7.30
C ALA A 144 16.93 -14.27 6.48
N ASP A 145 16.63 -14.39 5.18
CA ASP A 145 16.14 -13.28 4.37
C ASP A 145 14.82 -12.74 4.95
N CYS A 146 14.68 -11.41 5.04
CA CYS A 146 13.50 -10.79 5.64
C CYS A 146 12.17 -11.24 5.02
N VAL A 147 12.14 -11.54 3.71
CA VAL A 147 10.92 -12.05 3.06
C VAL A 147 10.69 -13.50 3.44
N THR A 148 11.73 -14.34 3.42
CA THR A 148 11.62 -15.75 3.80
C THR A 148 11.10 -15.90 5.23
N ALA A 149 11.73 -15.21 6.18
CA ALA A 149 11.33 -15.22 7.58
C ALA A 149 9.87 -14.77 7.78
N ALA A 150 9.44 -13.69 7.11
CA ALA A 150 8.07 -13.21 7.21
C ALA A 150 7.05 -14.19 6.61
N ILE A 151 7.36 -14.83 5.48
CA ILE A 151 6.49 -15.83 4.87
C ILE A 151 6.38 -17.07 5.75
N ASP A 152 7.46 -17.49 6.41
CA ASP A 152 7.46 -18.61 7.33
C ASP A 152 6.61 -18.33 8.57
N GLU A 153 6.70 -17.11 9.13
CA GLU A 153 5.83 -16.68 10.22
C GLU A 153 4.35 -16.65 9.81
N VAL A 154 4.03 -16.12 8.63
CA VAL A 154 2.67 -16.12 8.09
C VAL A 154 2.18 -17.56 7.87
N ARG A 155 3.02 -18.45 7.33
CA ARG A 155 2.68 -19.86 7.11
C ARG A 155 2.36 -20.56 8.43
N LYS A 156 3.22 -20.39 9.45
CA LYS A 156 3.02 -20.95 10.78
C LYS A 156 1.72 -20.44 11.40
N ALA A 157 1.53 -19.11 11.43
CA ALA A 157 0.32 -18.48 11.96
C ALA A 157 -0.96 -18.99 11.28
N SER A 158 -0.92 -19.14 9.95
CA SER A 158 -2.05 -19.64 9.17
C SER A 158 -2.35 -21.11 9.50
N LYS A 159 -1.32 -21.98 9.55
CA LYS A 159 -1.47 -23.41 9.89
C LYS A 159 -2.06 -23.62 11.29
N ASP A 160 -1.63 -22.82 12.27
CA ASP A 160 -2.19 -22.84 13.63
C ASP A 160 -3.69 -22.46 13.65
N GLY A 161 -4.16 -21.72 12.65
CA GLY A 161 -5.57 -21.35 12.45
C GLY A 161 -6.40 -22.37 11.65
N GLY A 162 -5.82 -23.49 11.22
CA GLY A 162 -6.48 -24.49 10.37
C GLY A 162 -6.44 -24.16 8.87
N TRP A 163 -5.54 -23.28 8.43
CA TRP A 163 -5.34 -22.99 7.00
C TRP A 163 -4.76 -24.19 6.25
N VAL A 164 -5.21 -24.38 5.01
CA VAL A 164 -4.74 -25.44 4.11
C VAL A 164 -3.89 -24.82 2.99
N GLU A 165 -2.79 -25.48 2.59
CA GLU A 165 -1.77 -24.95 1.66
C GLU A 165 -2.32 -24.42 0.32
N SER A 166 -3.50 -24.87 -0.10
CA SER A 166 -4.20 -24.44 -1.33
C SER A 166 -5.03 -23.16 -1.18
N GLN A 167 -5.18 -22.61 0.03
CA GLN A 167 -5.99 -21.41 0.27
C GLN A 167 -5.22 -20.12 -0.04
N ASN A 168 -5.90 -19.12 -0.59
CA ASN A 168 -5.30 -17.81 -0.86
C ASN A 168 -5.41 -16.87 0.34
N ILE A 169 -4.42 -16.00 0.52
CA ILE A 169 -4.50 -14.85 1.43
C ILE A 169 -5.15 -13.67 0.70
N ARG A 170 -6.07 -13.00 1.41
CA ARG A 170 -6.75 -11.80 0.95
C ARG A 170 -6.12 -10.59 1.64
N ARG A 171 -5.63 -9.63 0.86
CA ARG A 171 -4.98 -8.42 1.40
C ARG A 171 -5.33 -7.18 0.60
N GLY A 172 -5.29 -6.04 1.27
CA GLY A 172 -5.34 -4.75 0.62
C GLY A 172 -5.86 -3.63 1.52
N SER A 173 -5.24 -2.47 1.41
CA SER A 173 -5.87 -1.20 1.73
C SER A 173 -5.61 -0.26 0.56
N GLY A 174 -6.45 0.75 0.40
CA GLY A 174 -6.29 1.66 -0.72
C GLY A 174 -7.06 2.94 -0.57
N VAL A 175 -6.66 3.90 -1.38
CA VAL A 175 -7.29 5.20 -1.49
C VAL A 175 -7.34 5.61 -2.95
N VAL A 176 -8.42 6.29 -3.32
CA VAL A 176 -8.59 6.97 -4.60
C VAL A 176 -8.97 8.41 -4.32
N PHE A 177 -8.27 9.31 -4.99
CA PHE A 177 -8.55 10.73 -5.06
C PHE A 177 -9.07 11.05 -6.46
N LEU A 178 -10.19 11.73 -6.54
CA LEU A 178 -10.80 12.20 -7.79
C LEU A 178 -10.86 13.72 -7.76
N PHE A 179 -10.27 14.38 -8.75
CA PHE A 179 -10.27 15.82 -8.92
C PHE A 179 -10.98 16.16 -10.22
N LYS A 180 -12.10 16.87 -10.14
CA LYS A 180 -12.82 17.29 -11.33
C LYS A 180 -12.35 18.68 -11.75
N LYS A 181 -11.94 18.81 -13.01
CA LYS A 181 -11.59 20.10 -13.59
C LYS A 181 -12.85 20.94 -13.76
N ASP A 182 -12.71 22.24 -13.48
CA ASP A 182 -13.76 23.22 -13.69
C ASP A 182 -14.23 23.31 -15.15
#